data_AF-A0A2V6SJU1-F1
#
_entry.id   AF-A0A2V6SJU1-F1
#
_cell.length_a   1.000
_cell.length_b   1.000
_cell.length_c   1.000
_cell.angle_alpha   90.00
_cell.angle_beta   90.00
_cell.angle_gamma   90.00
#
_symmetry.space_group_name_H-M   'P 1'
#
loop_
_entity.id
_entity.type
_entity.pdbx_description
1 polymer ?
#
loop_
_entity_poly.entity_id
_entity_poly.type
_entity_poly.pdbx_seq_one_letter_code
_entity_poly.pdbx_strand_id
1 'polypeptide(L)' 'MPYRINHIHLKAPDPRQTAEWYVKAFGFKILSDEVRVFGDRFVRCQSED' A
#
# COMPACT_ATOMS: atom_id res chain seq x y z
N MET A 1 5.55 1.99 26.74
CA MET A 1 4.66 1.93 25.56
C MET A 1 5.53 1.53 24.37
N PRO A 2 5.18 0.49 23.60
CA PRO A 2 5.95 0.15 22.40
C PRO A 2 5.73 1.23 21.33
N TYR A 3 6.81 1.66 20.68
CA TYR A 3 6.72 2.49 19.48
C TYR A 3 6.18 1.62 18.35
N ARG A 4 5.14 2.11 17.66
CA ARG A 4 4.56 1.44 16.49
C ARG A 4 5.00 2.14 15.20
N ILE A 5 5.15 1.35 14.14
CA ILE A 5 5.36 1.88 12.79
C ILE A 5 4.09 2.63 12.39
N ASN A 6 4.22 3.88 11.94
CA ASN A 6 3.07 4.66 11.48
C ASN A 6 2.72 4.34 10.01
N HIS A 7 3.70 4.45 9.12
CA HIS A 7 3.56 4.09 7.69
C HIS A 7 4.92 3.91 7.02
N ILE A 8 4.94 3.29 5.84
CA ILE A 8 6.12 3.11 4.98
C ILE A 8 5.71 3.48 3.54
N HIS A 9 6.58 4.18 2.81
CA HIS A 9 6.42 4.43 1.38
C HIS A 9 7.34 3.51 0.57
N LEU A 10 6.78 2.85 -0.44
CA LEU A 10 7.51 1.94 -1.34
C LEU A 10 7.31 2.40 -2.79
N LYS A 11 8.38 2.34 -3.58
CA LYS A 11 8.31 2.50 -5.04
C LYS A 11 8.29 1.13 -5.68
N ALA A 12 7.35 0.92 -6.60
CA ALA A 12 7.22 -0.31 -7.36
C ALA A 12 6.94 0.00 -8.83
N PRO A 13 7.39 -0.84 -9.78
CA PRO A 13 7.04 -0.71 -11.20
C PRO A 13 5.52 -0.80 -11.43
N ASP A 14 4.83 -1.66 -10.69
CA ASP A 14 3.38 -1.76 -10.65
C ASP A 14 2.88 -1.65 -9.19
N PRO A 15 2.42 -0.46 -8.76
CA PRO A 15 1.88 -0.24 -7.43
C PRO A 15 0.65 -1.10 -7.11
N ARG A 16 -0.16 -1.45 -8.12
CA ARG A 16 -1.38 -2.23 -7.93
C ARG A 16 -1.07 -3.70 -7.70
N GLN A 17 -0.25 -4.28 -8.57
CA GLN A 17 0.21 -5.66 -8.41
C GLN A 17 0.92 -5.84 -7.06
N THR A 18 1.74 -4.87 -6.66
CA THR A 18 2.42 -4.87 -5.36
C THR A 18 1.42 -4.85 -4.21
N ALA A 19 0.40 -3.99 -4.26
CA ALA A 19 -0.64 -3.93 -3.24
C ALA A 19 -1.42 -5.24 -3.14
N GLU A 20 -1.81 -5.84 -4.27
CA GLU A 20 -2.51 -7.14 -4.30
C GLU A 20 -1.67 -8.27 -3.70
N TRP A 21 -0.35 -8.23 -3.89
CA TRP A 21 0.55 -9.15 -3.22
C TRP A 21 0.50 -8.99 -1.70
N TYR A 22 0.49 -7.76 -1.17
CA TYR A 22 0.35 -7.53 0.28
C TYR A 22 -1.02 -8.00 0.81
N VAL A 23 -2.10 -7.85 0.04
CA VAL A 23 -3.41 -8.42 0.39
C VAL A 23 -3.31 -9.94 0.52
N LYS A 24 -2.71 -10.61 -0.46
CA LYS A 24 -2.61 -12.07 -0.50
C LYS A 24 -1.65 -12.63 0.55
N ALA A 25 -0.51 -11.97 0.76
CA ALA A 25 0.56 -12.48 1.61
C ALA A 25 0.33 -12.17 3.10
N PHE A 26 -0.30 -11.04 3.42
CA PHE A 26 -0.40 -10.53 4.79
C PHE A 26 -1.80 -10.04 5.17
N GLY A 27 -2.83 -10.29 4.36
CA GLY A 27 -4.19 -9.89 4.69
C GLY A 27 -4.45 -8.37 4.66
N PHE A 28 -3.57 -7.59 4.02
CA PHE A 28 -3.73 -6.14 3.98
C PHE A 28 -5.03 -5.73 3.27
N LYS A 29 -5.58 -4.57 3.64
CA LYS A 29 -6.75 -3.97 2.97
C LYS A 29 -6.32 -2.80 2.11
N ILE A 30 -6.71 -2.81 0.83
CA ILE A 30 -6.52 -1.65 -0.05
C ILE A 30 -7.56 -0.59 0.32
N LEU A 31 -7.10 0.57 0.79
CA LEU A 31 -7.93 1.69 1.20
C LEU A 31 -8.20 2.68 0.06
N SER A 32 -7.23 2.86 -0.83
CA SER A 32 -7.38 3.72 -2.01
C SER A 32 -6.48 3.27 -3.13
N ASP A 33 -6.90 3.59 -4.35
CA ASP A 33 -6.19 3.27 -5.58
C ASP A 33 -6.47 4.39 -6.59
N GLU A 34 -5.51 5.30 -6.74
CA GLU A 34 -5.68 6.52 -7.53
C GLU A 34 -4.53 6.71 -8.53
N VAL A 35 -4.85 7.17 -9.73
CA VAL A 35 -3.85 7.68 -10.68
C VAL A 35 -3.82 9.19 -10.52
N ARG A 36 -2.68 9.72 -10.10
CA ARG A 36 -2.52 11.14 -9.84
C ARG A 36 -2.26 11.92 -11.14
N VAL A 37 -2.39 13.24 -11.08
CA VAL A 37 -2.24 14.13 -12.25
C VAL A 37 -0.86 14.04 -12.92
N PHE A 38 0.14 13.53 -12.22
CA PHE A 38 1.50 13.32 -12.73
C PHE A 38 1.71 11.92 -13.36
N GLY A 39 0.65 11.12 -13.47
CA GLY A 39 0.64 9.81 -14.13
C GLY A 39 1.05 8.63 -13.24
N ASP A 40 1.50 8.88 -12.01
CA ASP A 40 1.83 7.82 -11.07
C ASP A 40 0.57 7.24 -10.40
N ARG A 41 0.59 5.93 -10.19
CA ARG A 41 -0.45 5.23 -9.44
C ARG A 41 -0.06 5.17 -7.97
N PHE A 42 -0.95 5.64 -7.11
CA PHE A 42 -0.76 5.64 -5.67
C PHE A 42 -1.80 4.73 -5.01
N VAL A 43 -1.32 3.67 -4.38
CA VAL A 43 -2.16 2.68 -3.70
C VAL A 43 -1.84 2.72 -2.22
N ARG A 44 -2.87 2.92 -1.39
CA ARG A 44 -2.73 2.89 0.07
C ARG A 44 -3.28 1.58 0.60
N CYS A 45 -2.50 0.93 1.45
CA CYS A 45 -2.91 -0.28 2.14
C CYS A 45 -2.87 -0.08 3.65
N GLN A 46 -3.74 -0.79 4.36
CA GLN A 46 -3.73 -0.93 5.80
C GLN A 46 -3.31 -2.36 6.14
N SER A 47 -2.32 -2.51 7.03
CA SER A 47 -1.99 -3.79 7.65
C SER A 47 -3.11 -4.25 8.57
N GLU A 48 -3.15 -5.53 8.92
CA GLU A 48 -4.23 -6.07 9.76
C GLU A 48 -4.28 -5.49 11.19
N ASP A 49 -3.15 -4.94 11.69
CA ASP A 49 -2.91 -4.43 13.06
C ASP A 49 -3.50 -5.27 14.21
#